data_AF-A0A7J3JC10-F1
#
_entry.id   AF-A0A7J3JC10-F1
#
_cell.length_a   1.000
_cell.length_b   1.000
_cell.length_c   1.000
_cell.angle_alpha   90.00
_cell.angle_beta   90.00
_cell.angle_gamma   90.00
#
_symmetry.space_group_name_H-M   'P 1'
#
loop_
_entity.id
_entity.type
_entity.pdbx_description
1 polymer ?
#
loop_
_entity_poly.entity_id
_entity_poly.type
_entity_poly.pdbx_seq_one_letter_code
_entity_poly.pdbx_strand_id
1 'polypeptide(L)' 'MENYQVKDISLAPQGHLQIEWAAKHMPVLNIIKQRFEKEKPLEGQTLAACL' A
#
# COMPACT_ATOMS: atom_id res chain seq x y z
N MET A 1 -6.65 20.04 10.39
CA MET A 1 -7.41 19.22 9.42
C MET A 1 -6.88 17.82 9.55
N GLU A 2 -7.73 16.83 9.80
CA GLU A 2 -7.29 15.43 9.83
C GLU A 2 -6.98 14.97 8.40
N ASN A 3 -5.81 14.34 8.21
CA ASN A 3 -5.29 13.97 6.88
C ASN A 3 -5.93 12.70 6.31
N TYR A 4 -6.85 12.07 7.03
CA TYR A 4 -7.55 10.85 6.65
C TYR A 4 -8.88 10.76 7.38
N GLN A 5 -9.83 10.01 6.82
CA GLN A 5 -11.10 9.70 7.46
C GLN A 5 -11.30 8.18 7.40
N VAL A 6 -11.25 7.52 8.56
CA VAL A 6 -11.48 6.08 8.70
C VAL A 6 -12.42 5.80 9.86
N LYS A 7 -13.12 4.66 9.83
CA LYS A 7 -14.12 4.31 10.85
C LYS A 7 -13.51 4.06 12.22
N ASP A 8 -12.42 3.28 12.29
CA ASP A 8 -11.77 2.88 13.53
C ASP A 8 -10.28 2.60 13.28
N ILE A 9 -9.41 3.39 13.93
CA ILE A 9 -7.96 3.29 13.77
C ILE A 9 -7.37 2.09 14.52
N SER A 10 -8.08 1.55 15.52
CA SER A 10 -7.60 0.46 16.36
C SER A 10 -7.47 -0.87 15.61
N LEU A 11 -8.09 -0.99 14.43
CA LEU A 11 -8.02 -2.16 13.56
C LEU A 11 -6.70 -2.28 12.78
N ALA A 12 -5.83 -1.26 12.83
CA ALA A 12 -4.58 -1.24 12.07
C ALA A 12 -3.69 -2.49 12.26
N PRO A 13 -3.49 -3.05 13.47
CA PRO A 13 -2.69 -4.26 13.65
C PRO A 13 -3.29 -5.48 12.91
N GLN A 14 -4.62 -5.64 12.97
CA GLN A 14 -5.31 -6.73 12.27
C GLN A 14 -5.26 -6.53 10.75
N GLY A 15 -5.45 -5.30 10.28
CA GLY A 15 -5.32 -4.97 8.85
C GLY A 15 -3.94 -5.28 8.30
N HIS A 16 -2.88 -5.06 9.09
CA HIS A 16 -1.51 -5.40 8.68
C HIS A 16 -1.34 -6.90 8.41
N LEU A 17 -1.87 -7.77 9.27
CA LEU A 17 -1.83 -9.22 9.06
C LEU A 17 -2.55 -9.65 7.77
N GLN A 18 -3.67 -8.99 7.44
CA GLN A 18 -4.39 -9.26 6.18
C GLN A 18 -3.59 -8.80 4.95
N ILE A 19 -2.93 -7.64 5.03
CA ILE A 19 -2.06 -7.13 3.97
C ILE A 19 -0.88 -8.09 3.75
N GLU A 20 -0.25 -8.60 4.81
CA GLU A 20 0.83 -9.58 4.70
C GLU A 20 0.35 -10.88 4.03
N TRP A 21 -0.83 -11.38 4.41
CA TRP A 21 -1.41 -12.55 3.77
C TRP A 21 -1.64 -12.30 2.27
N ALA A 22 -2.26 -11.18 1.89
CA ALA A 22 -2.48 -10.82 0.50
C ALA A 22 -1.16 -10.69 -0.28
N ALA A 23 -0.13 -10.09 0.31
CA ALA A 23 1.19 -9.93 -0.30
C ALA A 23 1.85 -11.28 -0.64
N LYS A 24 1.64 -12.32 0.19
CA LYS A 24 2.12 -13.69 -0.10
C LYS A 24 1.40 -14.33 -1.29
N HIS A 25 0.15 -13.96 -1.52
CA HIS A 25 -0.68 -14.50 -2.61
C HIS A 25 -0.66 -13.65 -3.90
N MET A 26 -0.04 -12.47 -3.88
CA MET A 26 0.07 -11.56 -5.03
C MET A 26 1.54 -11.39 -5.46
N PRO A 27 2.19 -12.42 -6.03
CA PRO A 27 3.63 -12.42 -6.30
C PRO A 27 4.06 -11.33 -7.29
N VAL A 28 3.20 -10.96 -8.24
CA VAL A 28 3.49 -9.93 -9.25
C VAL A 28 3.69 -8.55 -8.60
N LEU A 29 2.91 -8.21 -7.57
CA LEU A 29 3.06 -6.94 -6.87
C LEU A 29 4.42 -6.84 -6.16
N ASN A 30 4.95 -7.95 -5.65
CA ASN A 30 6.28 -7.97 -5.04
C ASN A 30 7.39 -7.72 -6.06
N ILE A 31 7.26 -8.27 -7.27
CA ILE A 31 8.21 -8.02 -8.37
C ILE A 31 8.19 -6.54 -8.76
N ILE A 32 6.99 -5.96 -8.91
CA ILE A 32 6.83 -4.52 -9.24
C ILE A 32 7.44 -3.67 -8.13
N LYS A 33 7.18 -3.99 -6.86
CA LYS A 33 7.75 -3.28 -5.71
C LYS A 33 9.28 -3.29 -5.73
N GLN A 34 9.90 -4.45 -5.90
CA GLN A 34 11.37 -4.57 -5.96
C GLN A 34 12.01 -3.75 -7.08
N ARG A 35 11.35 -3.70 -8.25
CA ARG A 35 11.80 -2.86 -9.36
C ARG A 35 11.64 -1.37 -9.04
N PHE A 36 10.46 -0.98 -8.54
CA PHE A 36 10.12 0.43 -8.30
C PHE A 36 10.87 1.03 -7.11
N GLU A 37 11.30 0.22 -6.14
CA GLU A 37 12.21 0.68 -5.07
C GLU A 37 13.56 1.17 -5.61
N LYS A 38 14.06 0.54 -6.68
CA LYS A 38 15.33 0.92 -7.33
C LYS A 38 15.16 2.08 -8.32
N GLU A 39 14.15 1.98 -9.18
CA GLU A 39 13.94 2.91 -10.29
C GLU A 39 13.20 4.19 -9.86
N LYS A 40 12.45 4.15 -8.76
CA LYS A 40 11.60 5.24 -8.25
C LYS A 40 10.79 5.96 -9.35
N PRO A 41 10.08 5.24 -10.23
CA PRO A 41 9.45 5.84 -11.41
C PRO A 41 8.31 6.82 -11.09
N LEU A 42 7.85 6.85 -9.85
CA LEU A 42 6.76 7.71 -9.38
C LEU A 42 7.27 8.92 -8.57
N GLU A 43 8.58 9.13 -8.49
CA GLU A 43 9.15 10.27 -7.77
C GLU A 43 8.65 11.61 -8.35
N GLY A 44 8.16 12.50 -7.48
CA GLY A 44 7.58 13.79 -7.87
C GLY A 44 6.14 13.73 -8.40
N GLN A 45 5.52 12.55 -8.47
CA GLN A 45 4.14 12.40 -8.95
C GLN A 45 3.13 12.44 -7.81
N THR A 46 2.00 13.11 -8.04
CA THR A 46 0.82 13.06 -7.16
C THR A 46 -0.23 12.15 -7.77
N LEU A 47 -0.62 11.08 -7.07
CA LEU A 47 -1.59 10.09 -7.53
C LEU A 47 -2.92 10.26 -6.79
N ALA A 48 -4.03 10.26 -7.54
CA ALA A 48 -5.38 10.13 -7.02
C ALA A 48 -5.98 8.80 -7.51
N ALA A 49 -6.66 8.07 -6.64
CA ALA A 49 -7.24 6.77 -6.97
C ALA A 49 -8.65 6.62 -6.38
N CYS A 50 -9.53 5.96 -7.14
CA CYS A 50 -10.84 5.47 -6.70
C CYS A 50 -10.93 4.03 -7.22
N LEU A 51 -10.91 3.06 -6.31
CA LEU A 51 -10.84 1.62 -6.59
C LEU A 51 -11.96 0.89 -5.86
#